data_AF-A0A938D241-F1
#
_entry.id   AF-A0A938D241-F1
#
_cell.length_a   1.000
_cell.length_b   1.000
_cell.length_c   1.000
_cell.angle_alpha   90.00
_cell.angle_beta   90.00
_cell.angle_gamma   90.00
#
_symmetry.space_group_name_H-M   'P 1'
#
loop_
_entity.id
_entity.type
_entity.pdbx_description
1 polymer ?
#
loop_
_entity_poly.entity_id
_entity_poly.type
_entity_poly.pdbx_seq_one_letter_code
_entity_poly.pdbx_strand_id
1 'polypeptide(L)' 'MTTLDEAITEATESVPWRRGTAVVHCSGATEITTLARQARDGAEVGRFHPMQTFSSDPAAAVA' A
#
# COMPACT_ATOMS: atom_id res chain seq x y z
N MET A 1 -3.18 -7.96 2.55
CA MET A 1 -1.75 -8.21 2.27
C MET A 1 -1.00 -6.93 2.58
N THR A 2 0.10 -7.02 3.30
CA THR A 2 1.03 -5.90 3.53
C THR A 2 2.40 -6.30 3.00
N THR A 3 3.22 -5.32 2.65
CA THR A 3 4.57 -5.51 2.10
C THR A 3 5.48 -4.38 2.59
N LEU A 4 6.78 -4.50 2.34
CA LEU A 4 7.75 -3.44 2.58
C LEU A 4 7.61 -2.32 1.54
N ASP A 5 8.05 -1.11 1.91
CA ASP A 5 7.96 0.08 1.06
C ASP A 5 8.62 -0.12 -0.31
N GLU A 6 9.80 -0.76 -0.34
CA GLU A 6 10.55 -1.04 -1.58
C GLU A 6 9.80 -1.97 -2.55
N ALA A 7 8.86 -2.78 -2.04
CA ALA A 7 8.10 -3.74 -2.80
C ALA A 7 6.67 -3.26 -3.12
N ILE A 8 6.31 -2.00 -2.83
CA ILE A 8 4.94 -1.47 -3.10
C ILE A 8 4.56 -1.65 -4.57
N THR A 9 5.42 -1.26 -5.51
CA THR A 9 5.11 -1.34 -6.94
C THR A 9 4.91 -2.80 -7.37
N GLU A 10 5.90 -3.65 -7.12
CA GLU A 10 5.86 -5.07 -7.49
C GLU A 10 4.64 -5.78 -6.87
N ALA A 11 4.42 -5.60 -5.56
CA ALA A 11 3.31 -6.23 -4.87
C ALA A 11 1.96 -5.77 -5.43
N THR A 12 1.81 -4.49 -5.71
CA THR A 12 0.54 -3.97 -6.27
C THR A 12 0.36 -4.31 -7.74
N GLU A 13 1.41 -4.57 -8.51
CA GLU A 13 1.30 -5.03 -9.90
C GLU A 13 0.88 -6.49 -9.99
N SER A 14 1.24 -7.31 -9.01
CA SER A 14 0.87 -8.74 -8.94
C SER A 14 -0.61 -9.02 -8.67
N VAL A 15 -1.38 -8.00 -8.27
CA VAL A 15 -2.79 -8.14 -7.88
C VAL A 15 -3.71 -7.85 -9.09
N PRO A 16 -4.72 -8.70 -9.35
CA PRO A 16 -5.76 -8.42 -10.35
C PRO A 16 -6.80 -7.45 -9.76
N TRP A 17 -6.63 -6.16 -10.04
CA TRP A 17 -7.51 -5.09 -9.56
C TRP A 17 -8.86 -5.07 -10.29
N ARG A 18 -9.88 -4.61 -9.56
CA ARG A 18 -11.26 -4.48 -10.06
C ARG A 18 -12.05 -3.50 -9.19
N ARG A 19 -13.18 -3.03 -9.72
CA ARG A 19 -14.13 -2.22 -8.96
C ARG A 19 -14.54 -2.88 -7.65
N GLY A 20 -14.59 -2.08 -6.58
CA GLY A 20 -14.93 -2.55 -5.23
C GLY A 20 -13.74 -3.13 -4.45
N THR A 21 -12.52 -3.02 -4.98
CA THR A 21 -11.29 -3.26 -4.23
C THR A 21 -10.60 -1.94 -3.91
N ALA A 22 -9.74 -1.95 -2.89
CA ALA A 22 -8.99 -0.78 -2.48
C ALA A 22 -7.54 -1.14 -2.16
N VAL A 23 -6.64 -0.20 -2.39
CA VAL A 23 -5.23 -0.29 -2.02
C VAL A 23 -4.77 0.99 -1.36
N VAL A 24 -4.07 0.83 -0.24
CA VAL A 24 -3.44 1.92 0.50
C VAL A 24 -1.99 1.56 0.70
N HIS A 25 -1.08 2.47 0.37
CA HIS A 25 0.30 2.36 0.82
C HIS A 25 0.53 3.29 2.01
N CYS A 26 1.44 2.88 2.89
CA CYS A 26 1.71 3.59 4.15
C CYS A 26 3.03 4.36 4.16
N SER A 27 3.83 4.23 3.10
CA SER A 27 5.13 4.90 3.00
C SER A 27 5.02 6.42 3.11
N GLY A 28 5.97 6.98 3.86
CA GLY A 28 6.23 8.41 3.91
C GLY A 28 6.95 8.97 2.70
N ALA A 29 7.68 8.11 1.99
CA ALA A 29 8.54 8.51 0.88
C ALA A 29 7.94 8.19 -0.48
N THR A 30 7.08 7.17 -0.58
CA THR A 30 6.43 6.80 -1.84
C THR A 30 5.29 7.75 -2.17
N GLU A 31 5.21 8.18 -3.42
CA GLU A 31 4.11 8.99 -3.92
C GLU A 31 2.88 8.14 -4.27
N ILE A 32 1.68 8.71 -4.11
CA ILE A 32 0.42 8.02 -4.43
C ILE A 32 0.30 7.71 -5.93
N THR A 33 1.04 8.43 -6.78
CA THR A 33 1.09 8.21 -8.23
C THR A 33 1.63 6.83 -8.61
N THR A 34 2.37 6.17 -7.73
CA THR A 34 2.76 4.76 -7.89
C THR A 34 1.55 3.84 -8.03
N LEU A 35 0.38 4.21 -7.48
CA LEU A 35 -0.86 3.45 -7.58
C LEU A 35 -1.74 3.82 -8.79
N ALA A 36 -1.22 4.62 -9.74
CA ALA A 36 -2.02 5.11 -10.87
C ALA A 36 -2.57 3.98 -11.76
N ARG A 37 -1.85 2.86 -11.90
CA ARG A 37 -2.33 1.70 -12.64
C ARG A 37 -3.56 1.09 -11.98
N GLN A 38 -3.53 0.94 -10.66
CA GLN A 38 -4.57 0.32 -9.86
C GLN A 38 -5.87 1.13 -9.91
N ALA A 39 -5.74 2.46 -9.89
CA ALA A 39 -6.86 3.36 -10.13
C ALA A 39 -7.46 3.19 -11.53
N ARG A 40 -6.62 3.07 -12.58
CA ARG A 40 -7.09 2.81 -13.96
C ARG A 40 -7.79 1.45 -14.10
N ASP A 41 -7.34 0.45 -13.35
CA ASP A 41 -7.95 -0.88 -13.31
C ASP A 41 -9.23 -0.91 -12.43
N GLY A 42 -9.62 0.23 -11.86
CA GLY A 42 -10.89 0.43 -11.16
C GLY A 42 -10.84 0.21 -9.66
N ALA A 43 -9.66 0.06 -9.05
CA ALA A 43 -9.52 0.05 -7.60
C ALA A 43 -9.58 1.47 -7.01
N GLU A 44 -10.07 1.56 -5.78
CA GLU A 44 -9.91 2.77 -4.96
C GLU A 44 -8.46 2.84 -4.45
N VAL A 45 -7.80 3.99 -4.61
CA VAL A 45 -6.39 4.14 -4.21
C VAL A 45 -6.24 5.19 -3.12
N GLY A 46 -5.35 4.93 -2.17
CA GLY A 46 -5.10 5.83 -1.06
C GLY A 46 -3.66 5.79 -0.58
N ARG A 47 -3.33 6.80 0.22
CA ARG A 47 -2.10 6.86 1.01
C ARG A 47 -2.48 7.18 2.44
N PHE A 48 -1.87 6.49 3.38
CA PHE A 48 -2.09 6.73 4.81
C PHE A 48 -0.76 6.72 5.55
N HIS A 49 -0.34 7.86 6.09
CA HIS A 49 0.87 7.90 6.90
C HIS A 49 0.52 7.56 8.36
N PRO A 50 0.94 6.40 8.90
CA PRO A 50 0.44 5.89 10.19
C PRO A 50 0.89 6.66 11.44
N MET A 51 1.65 7.75 11.29
CA MET A 51 2.35 8.47 12.37
C MET A 51 3.35 7.63 13.19
N GLN A 52 3.32 6.30 13.09
CA GLN A 52 4.26 5.34 13.67
C GLN A 52 4.65 4.32 12.60
N THR A 53 5.93 3.98 12.48
CA THR A 53 6.40 3.02 11.49
C THR A 53 5.79 1.64 11.74
N PHE A 54 5.26 1.00 10.70
CA PHE A 54 4.91 -0.41 10.77
C PHE A 54 6.20 -1.23 10.86
N SER A 55 6.47 -1.77 12.04
CA SER A 55 7.64 -2.62 12.27
C SER A 55 7.52 -3.94 11.51
N SER A 56 8.66 -4.48 11.09
CA SER A 56 8.76 -5.87 10.62
C SER A 56 8.55 -6.88 11.75
N ASP A 57 8.57 -6.43 13.01
CA ASP A 57 8.17 -7.19 14.18
C ASP A 57 6.70 -6.86 14.56
N PRO A 58 5.75 -7.78 14.30
CA PRO A 58 4.35 -7.60 14.69
C PRO A 58 4.15 -7.40 16.20
N ALA A 59 5.05 -7.92 17.05
CA ALA A 59 4.95 -7.76 18.49
C ALA A 59 5.20 -6.31 18.94
N ALA A 60 5.90 -5.52 18.13
CA ALA A 60 6.11 -4.09 18.41
C ALA A 60 4.82 -3.26 18.29
N ALA A 61 3.75 -3.79 17.68
CA ALA A 61 2.48 -3.06 17.49
C ALA A 61 1.54 -3.11 18.71
N VAL A 62 1.85 -3.91 19.72
CA VAL A 62 1.01 -4.11 20.93
C VAL A 62 1.64 -3.57 22.22
N ALA A 63 2.74 -2.81 22.10
CA ALA A 63 3.43 -2.18 23.22
C ALA A 63 2.95 -0.74 23.47
#